data_AF-A0A7J0ARY8-F1
#
_entry.id   AF-A0A7J0ARY8-F1
#
_cell.length_a   1.000
_cell.length_b   1.000
_cell.length_c   1.000
_cell.angle_alpha   90.00
_cell.angle_beta   90.00
_cell.angle_gamma   90.00
#
_symmetry.space_group_name_H-M   'P 1'
#
loop_
_entity.id
_entity.type
_entity.pdbx_description
1 polymer ?
#
loop_
_entity_poly.entity_id
_entity_poly.type
_entity_poly.pdbx_seq_one_letter_code
_entity_poly.pdbx_strand_id
1 'polypeptide(L)'
;MYPTVNIGDIMNERARELYMEEFRKAELGRVSMILANTGIPDEWGNVYDKETWNKQNGTDRTGGSYWYQRLMHYSFYNSPDVPFKSGGIEITYKMDKHNLYWPIPHFAETANSEAKLWQNFGYDGYDPNCRMWATWQEADEDARK
;
A
#
# COMPACT_ATOMS: atom_id res chain seq x y z
N MET A 1 -34.24 13.84 -0.08
CA MET A 1 -32.87 14.35 0.16
C MET A 1 -31.93 13.24 -0.26
N TYR A 2 -31.04 13.48 -1.23
CA TYR A 2 -30.06 12.46 -1.61
C TYR A 2 -29.09 12.24 -0.44
N PRO A 3 -28.68 10.99 -0.16
CA PRO A 3 -27.65 10.73 0.84
C PRO A 3 -26.37 11.48 0.45
N THR A 4 -25.66 12.01 1.43
CA THR A 4 -24.36 12.66 1.23
C THR A 4 -23.37 11.63 0.65
N VAL A 5 -22.83 11.92 -0.53
CA VAL A 5 -21.84 11.08 -1.21
C VAL A 5 -20.53 11.08 -0.41
N ASN A 6 -19.98 9.90 -0.13
CA ASN A 6 -18.69 9.72 0.53
C ASN A 6 -17.63 9.11 -0.40
N ILE A 7 -16.39 8.98 0.08
CA ILE A 7 -15.29 8.41 -0.69
C ILE A 7 -15.56 6.96 -1.12
N GLY A 8 -16.23 6.18 -0.27
CA GLY A 8 -16.64 4.81 -0.55
C GLY A 8 -17.57 4.70 -1.73
N ASP A 9 -18.56 5.60 -1.85
CA ASP A 9 -19.46 5.69 -3.00
C ASP A 9 -18.69 5.95 -4.30
N ILE A 10 -17.80 6.94 -4.28
CA ILE A 10 -16.95 7.27 -5.44
C ILE A 10 -16.09 6.06 -5.84
N MET A 11 -15.47 5.39 -4.86
CA MET A 11 -14.63 4.23 -5.11
C MET A 11 -15.41 3.00 -5.57
N ASN A 12 -16.69 2.89 -5.22
CA ASN A 12 -17.59 1.83 -5.70
C ASN A 12 -18.01 2.09 -7.15
N GLU A 13 -18.38 3.34 -7.49
CA GLU A 13 -18.68 3.73 -8.86
C GLU A 13 -17.48 3.53 -9.77
N ARG A 14 -16.29 4.03 -9.38
CA ARG A 14 -15.07 3.89 -10.19
C ARG A 14 -14.66 2.44 -10.40
N ALA A 15 -14.88 1.57 -9.42
CA ALA A 15 -14.62 0.13 -9.59
C ALA A 15 -15.55 -0.53 -10.62
N ARG A 16 -16.77 -0.02 -10.79
CA ARG A 16 -17.72 -0.50 -11.81
C ARG A 16 -17.42 0.08 -13.18
N GLU A 17 -17.21 1.39 -13.25
CA GLU A 17 -17.03 2.11 -14.51
C GLU A 17 -15.66 1.85 -15.15
N LEU A 18 -14.59 1.71 -14.36
CA LEU A 18 -13.22 1.58 -14.86
C LEU A 18 -12.65 0.17 -14.72
N TYR A 19 -13.53 -0.83 -14.69
CA TYR A 19 -13.12 -2.23 -14.54
C TYR A 19 -12.20 -2.64 -15.70
N MET A 20 -11.01 -3.14 -15.37
CA MET A 20 -9.92 -3.46 -16.31
C MET A 20 -9.28 -2.28 -17.05
N GLU A 21 -9.74 -1.05 -16.84
CA GLU A 21 -9.18 0.16 -17.45
C GLU A 21 -8.22 0.89 -16.51
N GLU A 22 -8.58 1.01 -15.23
CA GLU A 22 -7.69 1.57 -14.21
C GLU A 22 -7.17 0.49 -13.26
N PHE A 23 -5.87 0.52 -12.98
CA PHE A 23 -5.26 -0.36 -11.98
C PHE A 23 -5.78 0.02 -10.58
N ARG A 24 -6.72 -0.77 -10.07
CA ARG A 24 -7.35 -0.58 -8.75
C ARG A 24 -6.35 -0.39 -7.61
N LYS A 25 -5.21 -1.08 -7.66
CA LYS A 25 -4.13 -0.93 -6.67
C LYS A 25 -3.52 0.48 -6.70
N ALA A 26 -3.27 1.03 -7.89
CA ALA A 26 -2.69 2.35 -8.03
C ALA A 26 -3.68 3.43 -7.59
N GLU A 27 -4.95 3.31 -7.99
CA GLU A 27 -6.03 4.20 -7.56
C GLU A 27 -6.18 4.24 -6.03
N LEU A 28 -6.38 3.09 -5.40
CA LEU A 28 -6.55 3.00 -3.95
C LEU A 28 -5.30 3.43 -3.19
N GLY A 29 -4.11 3.20 -3.73
CA GLY A 29 -2.87 3.71 -3.16
C GLY A 29 -2.82 5.24 -3.15
N ARG A 30 -3.23 5.89 -4.24
CA ARG A 30 -3.33 7.36 -4.32
C ARG A 30 -4.37 7.89 -3.31
N VAL A 31 -5.55 7.27 -3.24
CA VAL A 31 -6.60 7.69 -2.31
C VAL A 31 -6.18 7.50 -0.86
N SER A 32 -5.46 6.41 -0.54
CA SER A 32 -4.89 6.20 0.79
C SER A 32 -3.98 7.34 1.22
N MET A 33 -3.08 7.78 0.33
CA MET A 33 -2.21 8.92 0.58
C MET A 33 -3.00 10.23 0.78
N ILE A 34 -4.06 10.44 -0.02
CA ILE A 34 -4.92 11.62 0.10
C ILE A 34 -5.66 11.64 1.45
N LEU A 35 -6.24 10.51 1.87
CA LEU A 35 -6.95 10.42 3.15
C LEU A 35 -5.98 10.62 4.33
N ALA A 36 -4.77 10.05 4.26
CA ALA A 36 -3.74 10.25 5.28
C ALA A 36 -3.24 11.71 5.37
N ASN A 37 -3.13 12.40 4.22
CA ASN A 37 -2.71 13.81 4.19
C ASN A 37 -3.82 14.78 4.61
N THR A 38 -5.08 14.46 4.33
CA THR A 38 -6.21 15.35 4.61
C THR A 38 -6.83 15.11 5.99
N GLY A 39 -6.66 13.91 6.57
CA GLY A 39 -7.29 13.52 7.83
C GLY A 39 -8.81 13.35 7.72
N ILE A 40 -9.36 13.34 6.51
CA ILE A 40 -10.79 13.10 6.27
C ILE A 40 -11.07 11.61 6.54
N PRO A 41 -12.10 11.27 7.32
CA PRO A 41 -12.44 9.87 7.58
C PRO A 41 -12.98 9.19 6.32
N ASP A 42 -12.75 7.88 6.21
CA ASP A 42 -13.35 7.05 5.17
C ASP A 42 -14.84 6.71 5.45
N GLU A 43 -15.46 5.90 4.59
CA GLU A 43 -16.85 5.48 4.73
C GLU A 43 -17.16 4.66 6.00
N TRP A 44 -16.13 4.19 6.71
CA TRP A 44 -16.23 3.44 7.96
C TRP A 44 -15.81 4.26 9.18
N GLY A 45 -15.40 5.51 8.99
CA GLY A 45 -14.94 6.40 10.05
C GLY A 45 -13.46 6.26 10.40
N ASN A 46 -12.66 5.51 9.65
CA ASN A 46 -11.23 5.41 9.90
C ASN A 46 -10.52 6.70 9.46
N VAL A 47 -9.62 7.18 10.30
CA VAL A 47 -8.72 8.30 9.99
C VAL A 47 -7.29 7.76 9.94
N TYR A 48 -6.54 8.19 8.93
CA TYR A 48 -5.21 7.67 8.65
C TYR A 48 -4.15 8.69 9.04
N ASP A 49 -3.14 8.24 9.77
CA ASP A 49 -2.02 9.09 10.18
C ASP A 49 -1.00 9.23 9.04
N LYS A 50 -0.62 10.48 8.75
CA LYS A 50 0.27 10.84 7.64
C LYS A 50 1.63 10.16 7.70
N GLU A 51 2.16 9.90 8.90
CA GLU A 51 3.51 9.36 9.08
C GLU A 51 3.55 7.82 9.09
N THR A 52 2.41 7.18 9.37
CA THR A 52 2.33 5.74 9.63
C THR A 52 1.38 4.97 8.72
N TRP A 53 0.53 5.61 7.90
CA TRP A 53 -0.44 4.92 7.02
C TRP A 53 0.18 3.88 6.08
N ASN A 54 1.46 4.05 5.69
CA ASN A 54 2.22 3.13 4.84
C ASN A 54 3.33 2.35 5.58
N LYS A 55 3.42 2.46 6.91
CA LYS A 55 4.45 1.83 7.74
C LYS A 55 3.84 0.96 8.83
N GLN A 56 2.98 0.03 8.42
CA GLN A 56 2.31 -0.90 9.31
C GLN A 56 2.54 -2.34 8.85
N ASN A 57 2.58 -3.27 9.80
CA ASN A 57 2.72 -4.70 9.55
C ASN A 57 1.53 -5.47 10.12
N GLY A 58 1.31 -6.67 9.61
CA GLY A 58 0.32 -7.62 10.09
C GLY A 58 -0.76 -7.90 9.06
N THR A 59 -1.38 -9.06 9.22
CA THR A 59 -2.47 -9.56 8.37
C THR A 59 -3.83 -9.52 9.08
N ASP A 60 -3.91 -8.89 10.25
CA ASP A 60 -5.18 -8.67 10.94
C ASP A 60 -6.03 -7.65 10.19
N ARG A 61 -7.34 -7.78 10.28
CA ARG A 61 -8.29 -6.99 9.48
C ARG A 61 -8.50 -5.56 9.98
N THR A 62 -7.63 -5.05 10.85
CA THR A 62 -7.75 -3.72 11.48
C THR A 62 -6.57 -2.81 11.12
N GLY A 63 -6.76 -1.49 11.08
CA GLY A 63 -5.68 -0.55 10.75
C GLY A 63 -5.19 -0.64 9.30
N GLY A 64 -3.93 -0.28 9.05
CA GLY A 64 -3.39 -0.15 7.70
C GLY A 64 -3.89 1.09 6.95
N SER A 65 -3.69 1.10 5.64
CA SER A 65 -4.12 2.16 4.74
C SER A 65 -5.56 1.96 4.25
N TYR A 66 -6.13 2.97 3.59
CA TYR A 66 -7.44 2.83 2.95
C TYR A 66 -7.50 1.70 1.91
N TRP A 67 -6.41 1.51 1.16
CA TRP A 67 -6.26 0.35 0.27
C TRP A 67 -6.41 -0.97 1.04
N TYR A 68 -5.78 -1.07 2.21
CA TYR A 68 -5.89 -2.25 3.06
C TYR A 68 -7.31 -2.46 3.56
N GLN A 69 -7.97 -1.40 4.04
CA GLN A 69 -9.37 -1.45 4.47
C GLN A 69 -10.29 -1.94 3.34
N ARG A 70 -10.15 -1.39 2.12
CA ARG A 70 -10.91 -1.83 0.94
C ARG A 70 -10.67 -3.31 0.61
N LEU A 71 -9.44 -3.82 0.77
CA LEU A 71 -9.15 -5.25 0.62
C LEU A 71 -9.84 -6.08 1.70
N MET A 72 -9.80 -5.66 2.96
CA MET A 72 -10.43 -6.41 4.05
C MET A 72 -11.94 -6.47 3.87
N HIS A 73 -12.58 -5.38 3.41
CA HIS A 73 -14.04 -5.32 3.25
C HIS A 73 -14.56 -5.99 1.97
N TYR A 74 -13.81 -5.95 0.86
CA TYR A 74 -14.33 -6.34 -0.46
C TYR A 74 -13.52 -7.42 -1.18
N SER A 75 -12.47 -7.96 -0.56
CA SER A 75 -11.64 -9.02 -1.17
C SER A 75 -11.53 -10.25 -0.27
N PHE A 76 -11.04 -11.34 -0.85
CA PHE A 76 -10.85 -12.62 -0.14
C PHE A 76 -9.58 -12.66 0.74
N TYR A 77 -8.68 -11.68 0.61
CA TYR A 77 -7.44 -11.62 1.38
C TYR A 77 -7.71 -11.54 2.89
N ASN A 78 -6.94 -12.30 3.66
CA ASN A 78 -7.05 -12.39 5.13
C ASN A 78 -8.47 -12.68 5.63
N SER A 79 -9.33 -13.27 4.80
CA SER A 79 -10.68 -13.65 5.21
C SER A 79 -10.61 -14.95 6.01
N PRO A 80 -11.14 -14.99 7.26
CA PRO A 80 -11.23 -16.23 8.03
C PRO A 80 -12.31 -17.17 7.47
N ASP A 81 -13.28 -16.63 6.73
CA ASP A 81 -14.50 -17.35 6.33
C ASP A 81 -14.48 -17.87 4.90
N VAL A 82 -13.45 -17.51 4.12
CA VAL A 82 -13.34 -17.87 2.69
C VAL A 82 -12.01 -18.59 2.40
N PRO A 83 -11.73 -19.73 3.04
CA PRO A 83 -10.60 -20.55 2.65
C PRO A 83 -10.83 -21.20 1.29
N PHE A 84 -9.83 -21.11 0.41
CA PHE A 84 -9.86 -21.81 -0.88
C PHE A 84 -9.43 -23.25 -0.67
N LYS A 85 -10.28 -24.20 -1.06
CA LYS A 85 -9.95 -25.63 -1.01
C LYS A 85 -9.50 -26.08 -2.38
N SER A 86 -8.25 -26.52 -2.48
CA SER A 86 -7.69 -27.08 -3.71
C SER A 86 -6.84 -28.30 -3.38
N GLY A 87 -7.12 -29.44 -4.02
CA GLY A 87 -6.32 -30.66 -3.83
C GLY A 87 -6.27 -31.20 -2.39
N GLY A 88 -7.28 -30.91 -1.56
CA GLY A 88 -7.30 -31.32 -0.14
C GLY A 88 -6.52 -30.39 0.80
N ILE A 89 -5.98 -29.28 0.28
CA ILE A 89 -5.29 -28.25 1.07
C ILE A 89 -6.20 -27.03 1.20
N GLU A 90 -6.18 -26.44 2.38
CA GLU A 90 -6.83 -25.18 2.67
C GLU A 90 -5.86 -24.02 2.47
N ILE A 91 -6.17 -23.12 1.54
CA ILE A 91 -5.33 -21.99 1.15
C ILE A 91 -6.04 -20.70 1.54
N THR A 92 -5.41 -19.93 2.40
CA THR A 92 -5.80 -18.55 2.69
C THR A 92 -4.79 -17.62 2.04
N TYR A 93 -5.24 -16.84 1.07
CA TYR A 93 -4.40 -15.78 0.52
C TYR A 93 -4.23 -14.68 1.57
N LYS A 94 -2.97 -14.34 1.85
CA LYS A 94 -2.63 -13.32 2.82
C LYS A 94 -2.10 -12.06 2.15
N MET A 95 -2.42 -10.92 2.74
CA MET A 95 -1.87 -9.62 2.36
C MET A 95 -1.48 -8.88 3.63
N ASP A 96 -0.24 -8.43 3.72
CA ASP A 96 0.23 -7.60 4.83
C ASP A 96 -0.08 -6.11 4.56
N LYS A 97 -0.22 -5.31 5.62
CA LYS A 97 -0.46 -3.87 5.56
C LYS A 97 0.64 -3.13 4.78
N HIS A 98 1.90 -3.58 4.87
CA HIS A 98 3.02 -2.94 4.16
C HIS A 98 3.00 -3.19 2.64
N ASN A 99 2.23 -4.18 2.14
CA ASN A 99 2.18 -4.53 0.71
C ASN A 99 1.50 -3.47 -0.19
N LEU A 100 1.05 -2.36 0.42
CA LEU A 100 0.65 -1.16 -0.30
C LEU A 100 1.73 -0.70 -1.29
N TYR A 101 2.99 -0.65 -0.85
CA TYR A 101 4.15 -0.39 -1.70
C TYR A 101 4.89 -1.70 -1.95
N TRP A 102 5.33 -1.91 -3.19
CA TRP A 102 5.98 -3.16 -3.59
C TRP A 102 7.48 -3.07 -3.33
N PRO A 103 8.19 -4.18 -3.11
CA PRO A 103 9.62 -4.11 -2.83
C PRO A 103 10.38 -3.55 -4.03
N ILE A 104 11.47 -2.84 -3.75
CA ILE A 104 12.52 -2.63 -4.74
C ILE A 104 13.08 -4.01 -5.11
N PRO A 105 13.12 -4.39 -6.40
CA PRO A 105 13.62 -5.70 -6.79
C PRO A 105 15.09 -5.89 -6.42
N HIS A 106 15.43 -7.10 -5.96
CA HIS A 106 16.81 -7.46 -5.57
C HIS A 106 17.85 -7.15 -6.66
N PHE A 107 17.52 -7.33 -7.95
CA PHE A 107 18.46 -7.03 -9.03
C PHE A 107 18.85 -5.54 -9.07
N ALA A 108 17.92 -4.64 -8.74
CA ALA A 108 18.19 -3.20 -8.70
C ALA A 108 19.08 -2.85 -7.50
N GLU A 109 18.90 -3.54 -6.37
CA GLU A 109 19.77 -3.40 -5.20
C GLU A 109 21.19 -3.87 -5.51
N THR A 110 21.35 -5.04 -6.13
CA THR A 110 22.68 -5.57 -6.47
C THR A 110 23.38 -4.80 -7.59
N ALA A 111 22.62 -4.20 -8.51
CA ALA A 111 23.19 -3.41 -9.60
C ALA A 111 23.68 -2.04 -9.13
N ASN A 112 23.14 -1.52 -8.02
CA ASN A 112 23.59 -0.26 -7.43
C ASN A 112 24.74 -0.50 -6.45
N SER A 113 25.95 -0.72 -6.96
CA SER A 113 27.12 -1.01 -6.13
C SER A 113 27.66 0.20 -5.35
N GLU A 114 27.34 1.41 -5.80
CA GLU A 114 27.90 2.65 -5.24
C GLU A 114 27.10 3.18 -4.05
N ALA A 115 25.83 2.76 -3.91
CA ALA A 115 24.99 3.17 -2.81
C ALA A 115 23.86 2.18 -2.49
N LYS A 116 23.47 2.15 -1.22
CA LYS A 116 22.29 1.40 -0.78
C LYS A 116 21.00 2.11 -1.21
N LEU A 117 20.08 1.39 -1.83
CA LEU A 117 18.75 1.89 -2.16
C LEU A 117 17.86 1.94 -0.92
N TRP A 118 17.01 2.96 -0.83
CA TRP A 118 16.03 3.08 0.25
C TRP A 118 14.83 2.16 -0.01
N GLN A 119 14.94 0.92 0.46
CA GLN A 119 13.90 -0.10 0.33
C GLN A 119 12.60 0.32 1.06
N ASN A 120 11.46 -0.21 0.61
CA ASN A 120 10.17 0.04 1.23
C ASN A 120 10.03 -0.68 2.58
N PHE A 121 9.28 -0.06 3.51
CA PHE A 121 9.02 -0.64 4.83
C PHE A 121 8.43 -2.05 4.73
N GLY A 122 8.87 -2.94 5.62
CA GLY A 122 8.37 -4.32 5.71
C GLY A 122 9.10 -5.34 4.84
N TYR A 123 10.00 -4.89 3.95
CA TYR A 123 10.80 -5.77 3.10
C TYR A 123 12.25 -5.91 3.58
N ASP A 124 12.88 -7.01 3.20
CA ASP A 124 14.29 -7.26 3.45
C ASP A 124 15.16 -6.14 2.86
N GLY A 125 16.13 -5.67 3.62
CA GLY A 125 16.98 -4.53 3.22
C GLY A 125 16.45 -3.15 3.65
N TYR A 126 15.21 -3.07 4.14
CA TYR A 126 14.67 -1.83 4.73
C TYR A 126 15.56 -1.32 5.86
N ASP A 127 15.92 -0.03 5.77
CA ASP A 127 16.76 0.65 6.74
C ASP A 127 16.29 2.10 6.89
N PRO A 128 15.73 2.47 8.05
CA PRO A 128 15.25 3.83 8.28
C PRO A 128 16.38 4.87 8.31
N ASN A 129 17.64 4.44 8.48
CA ASN A 129 18.81 5.31 8.50
C ASN A 129 19.54 5.35 7.15
N CYS A 130 18.98 4.71 6.11
CA CYS A 130 19.56 4.77 4.77
C CYS A 130 19.69 6.23 4.33
N ARG A 131 20.90 6.61 3.90
CA ARG A 131 21.17 7.97 3.42
C ARG A 131 20.25 8.28 2.24
N MET A 132 19.60 9.43 2.30
CA MET A 132 18.87 10.01 1.18
C MET A 132 19.47 11.36 0.86
N TRP A 133 19.71 11.59 -0.43
CA TRP A 133 20.09 12.91 -0.92
C TRP A 133 18.83 13.79 -1.04
N ALA A 134 18.97 15.06 -0.70
CA ALA A 134 17.87 16.02 -0.83
C ALA A 134 17.65 16.40 -2.30
N THR A 135 18.70 16.31 -3.12
CA THR A 135 18.68 16.65 -4.54
C THR A 135 19.46 15.65 -5.38
N TRP A 136 19.16 15.58 -6.67
CA TRP A 136 19.89 14.68 -7.58
C TRP A 136 21.34 15.15 -7.80
N GLN A 137 21.62 16.45 -7.65
CA GLN A 137 22.96 17.02 -7.77
C GLN A 137 23.88 16.51 -6.67
N GLU A 138 23.41 16.43 -5.42
CA GLU A 138 24.19 15.86 -4.32
C GLU A 138 24.51 14.37 -4.57
N ALA A 139 23.59 13.64 -5.22
CA ALA A 139 23.81 12.24 -5.58
C ALA A 139 24.84 12.11 -6.73
N ASP A 140 24.75 12.95 -7.76
CA ASP A 140 25.70 12.99 -8.89
C ASP A 140 27.11 13.41 -8.44
N GLU A 141 27.23 14.36 -7.51
CA GLU A 141 28.51 14.75 -6.91
C GLU A 141 29.14 13.62 -6.09
N ASP A 142 28.34 12.81 -5.41
CA ASP A 142 28.83 11.68 -4.61
C ASP A 142 29.29 10.51 -5.50
N ALA A 143 28.57 10.23 -6.58
CA ALA A 143 28.89 9.17 -7.54
C ALA A 143 30.17 9.45 -8.37
N ARG A 144 30.64 10.70 -8.42
CA ARG A 144 31.87 11.09 -9.14
C ARG A 144 33.15 10.99 -8.29
N LYS A 145 33.05 10.67 -7.01
CA LYS A 145 34.20 10.53 -6.09
C LYS A 145 34.81 9.14 -6.18
#